data_AF-A0A3M1LU56-F1
#
_entry.id   AF-A0A3M1LU56-F1
#
_cell.length_a   1.000
_cell.length_b   1.000
_cell.length_c   1.000
_cell.angle_alpha   90.00
_cell.angle_beta   90.00
_cell.angle_gamma   90.00
#
_symmetry.space_group_name_H-M   'P 1'
#
loop_
_entity.id
_entity.type
_entity.pdbx_description
1 polymer ?
#
loop_
_entity_poly.entity_id
_entity_poly.type
_entity_poly.pdbx_seq_one_letter_code
_entity_poly.pdbx_strand_id
1 'polypeptide(L)'
;VFHYEPKSELGKKLHFLVHGVHHDYPRDRTRLVMPLLVSVPLATALYLLYGVLFPPGWHDGFFAGFVAGYVAYDSIHYMTHHWSLRGRVGRFLKAYHMKHHYVDPHSAFGVSNPLWDYVFGTTPKPAAPPRNQHAA
;
A
#
# COMPACT_ATOMS: atom_id res chain seq x y z
N VAL A 1 -5.18 1.20 -8.99
CA VAL A 1 -5.52 -0.24 -9.01
C VAL A 1 -6.16 -0.66 -7.69
N PHE A 2 -5.48 -0.46 -6.54
CA PHE A 2 -5.99 -0.86 -5.22
C PHE A 2 -7.11 0.00 -4.60
N HIS A 3 -7.32 1.23 -5.08
CA HIS A 3 -8.46 2.10 -4.71
C HIS A 3 -9.30 2.50 -5.91
N TYR A 4 -9.28 1.66 -6.95
CA TYR A 4 -10.14 1.87 -8.10
C TYR A 4 -11.54 1.35 -7.78
N GLU A 5 -12.59 2.07 -8.15
CA GLU A 5 -13.97 1.63 -7.92
C GLU A 5 -14.58 1.01 -9.20
N PRO A 6 -14.49 -0.33 -9.38
CA PRO A 6 -15.04 -0.99 -10.55
C PRO A 6 -16.56 -0.99 -10.54
N LYS A 7 -17.15 -0.76 -11.73
CA LYS A 7 -18.61 -0.74 -11.90
C LYS A 7 -19.23 -2.14 -12.09
N SER A 8 -18.47 -3.09 -12.63
CA SER A 8 -18.94 -4.45 -12.89
C SER A 8 -18.89 -5.35 -11.65
N GLU A 9 -19.80 -6.31 -11.55
CA GLU A 9 -19.88 -7.23 -10.40
C GLU A 9 -18.63 -8.09 -10.25
N LEU A 10 -18.07 -8.58 -11.37
CA LEU A 10 -16.79 -9.30 -11.35
C LEU A 10 -15.65 -8.39 -10.88
N GLY A 11 -15.62 -7.15 -11.36
CA GLY A 11 -14.59 -6.18 -10.98
C GLY A 11 -14.62 -5.88 -9.48
N LYS A 12 -15.81 -5.68 -8.89
CA LYS A 12 -15.96 -5.45 -7.44
C LYS A 12 -15.40 -6.62 -6.62
N LYS A 13 -15.70 -7.87 -7.02
CA LYS A 13 -15.17 -9.07 -6.35
C LYS A 13 -13.65 -9.14 -6.44
N LEU A 14 -13.07 -8.89 -7.60
CA LEU A 14 -11.61 -8.88 -7.78
C LEU A 14 -10.95 -7.77 -6.95
N HIS A 15 -11.50 -6.56 -6.97
CA HIS A 15 -11.00 -5.44 -6.16
C HIS A 15 -11.06 -5.75 -4.66
N PHE A 16 -12.15 -6.36 -4.20
CA PHE A 16 -12.28 -6.81 -2.82
C PHE A 16 -11.18 -7.80 -2.42
N LEU A 17 -10.89 -8.80 -3.26
CA LEU A 17 -9.84 -9.78 -2.98
C LEU A 17 -8.43 -9.19 -2.94
N VAL A 18 -8.18 -8.16 -3.77
CA VAL A 18 -6.85 -7.58 -3.91
C VAL A 18 -6.56 -6.55 -2.81
N HIS A 19 -7.55 -5.75 -2.40
CA HIS A 19 -7.34 -4.71 -1.40
C HIS A 19 -8.54 -4.41 -0.51
N GLY A 20 -9.78 -4.52 -1.00
CA GLY A 20 -10.96 -4.19 -0.21
C GLY A 20 -11.10 -5.01 1.09
N VAL A 21 -10.75 -6.29 1.06
CA VAL A 21 -10.79 -7.17 2.24
C VAL A 21 -9.87 -6.69 3.36
N HIS A 22 -8.75 -6.07 3.00
CA HIS A 22 -7.82 -5.51 3.97
C HIS A 22 -8.39 -4.24 4.61
N HIS A 23 -9.07 -3.38 3.84
CA HIS A 23 -9.76 -2.21 4.38
C HIS A 23 -10.88 -2.57 5.35
N ASP A 24 -11.64 -3.62 5.04
CA ASP A 24 -12.74 -4.08 5.90
C ASP A 24 -12.22 -4.80 7.16
N TYR A 25 -11.10 -5.53 7.04
CA TYR A 25 -10.52 -6.33 8.12
C TYR A 25 -9.03 -5.99 8.38
N PRO A 26 -8.68 -4.75 8.75
CA PRO A 26 -7.29 -4.28 8.81
C PRO A 26 -6.46 -4.91 9.94
N ARG A 27 -7.10 -5.67 10.84
CA ARG A 27 -6.44 -6.41 11.92
C ARG A 27 -6.34 -7.90 11.67
N ASP A 28 -6.95 -8.42 10.60
CA ASP A 28 -6.83 -9.84 10.23
C ASP A 28 -5.46 -10.10 9.59
N ARG A 29 -4.63 -10.87 10.29
CA ARG A 29 -3.26 -11.22 9.86
C ARG A 29 -3.22 -12.06 8.59
N THR A 30 -4.31 -12.72 8.23
CA THR A 30 -4.39 -13.63 7.07
C THR A 30 -4.82 -12.95 5.79
N ARG A 31 -5.25 -11.67 5.85
CA ARG A 31 -5.87 -10.95 4.73
C ARG A 31 -5.19 -9.62 4.39
N LEU A 32 -3.94 -9.46 4.81
CA LEU A 32 -3.16 -8.24 4.59
C LEU A 32 -2.24 -8.34 3.37
N VAL A 33 -1.60 -9.50 3.18
CA VAL A 33 -0.63 -9.72 2.11
C VAL A 33 -1.35 -10.15 0.83
N MET A 34 -0.83 -9.69 -0.31
CA MET A 34 -1.34 -9.99 -1.64
C MET A 34 -1.38 -11.52 -1.87
N PRO A 35 -2.54 -12.14 -2.15
CA PRO A 35 -2.60 -13.57 -2.45
C PRO A 35 -1.73 -13.97 -3.65
N LEU A 36 -1.08 -15.14 -3.54
CA LEU A 36 -0.20 -15.71 -4.57
C LEU A 36 -0.87 -15.82 -5.94
N LEU A 37 -2.18 -16.09 -5.96
CA LEU A 37 -2.95 -16.21 -7.20
C LEU A 37 -2.95 -14.91 -8.03
N VAL A 38 -2.70 -13.77 -7.42
CA VAL A 38 -2.62 -12.48 -8.11
C VAL A 38 -1.16 -12.02 -8.24
N SER A 39 -0.34 -12.20 -7.19
CA SER A 39 1.05 -11.75 -7.23
C SER A 39 1.92 -12.56 -8.19
N VAL A 40 1.70 -13.87 -8.37
CA VAL A 40 2.46 -14.69 -9.32
C VAL A 40 2.21 -14.29 -10.78
N PRO A 41 0.96 -14.17 -11.28
CA PRO A 41 0.72 -13.67 -12.63
C PRO A 41 1.30 -12.27 -12.88
N LEU A 42 1.17 -11.37 -11.89
CA LEU A 42 1.74 -10.03 -11.99
C LEU A 42 3.27 -10.06 -12.05
N ALA A 43 3.92 -10.88 -11.22
CA ALA A 43 5.36 -11.06 -11.22
C ALA A 43 5.85 -11.64 -12.56
N THR A 44 5.17 -12.65 -13.11
CA THR A 44 5.49 -13.21 -14.43
C THR A 44 5.36 -12.15 -15.53
N ALA A 45 4.28 -11.37 -15.53
CA ALA A 45 4.10 -10.30 -16.50
C ALA A 45 5.22 -9.24 -16.42
N LEU A 46 5.61 -8.85 -15.19
CA LEU A 46 6.71 -7.91 -14.98
C LEU A 46 8.08 -8.49 -15.37
N TYR A 47 8.33 -9.78 -15.10
CA TYR A 47 9.57 -10.44 -15.52
C TYR A 47 9.72 -10.44 -17.04
N LEU A 48 8.67 -10.81 -17.76
CA LEU A 48 8.66 -10.78 -19.23
C LEU A 48 8.81 -9.35 -19.75
N LEU A 49 8.13 -8.38 -19.14
CA LEU A 49 8.27 -6.96 -19.49
C LEU A 49 9.71 -6.48 -19.31
N TYR A 50 10.38 -6.86 -18.22
CA TYR A 50 11.78 -6.50 -17.97
C TYR A 50 12.72 -7.13 -19.01
N GLY A 51 12.44 -8.35 -19.46
CA GLY A 51 13.17 -8.99 -20.56
C GLY A 51 13.08 -8.22 -21.89
N VAL A 52 12.02 -7.44 -22.09
CA VAL A 52 11.85 -6.56 -23.27
C VAL A 52 12.48 -5.18 -23.05
N LEU A 53 12.37 -4.62 -21.85
CA LEU A 53 12.82 -3.26 -21.55
C LEU A 53 14.33 -3.13 -21.32
N PHE A 54 14.98 -4.18 -20.79
CA PHE A 54 16.38 -4.14 -20.41
C PHE A 54 17.27 -4.95 -21.37
N PRO A 55 18.57 -4.60 -21.48
CA PRO A 55 19.52 -5.38 -22.25
C PRO A 55 19.62 -6.84 -21.77
N PRO A 56 19.99 -7.79 -22.64
CA PRO A 56 20.21 -9.18 -22.26
C PRO A 56 21.14 -9.30 -21.03
N GLY A 57 20.75 -10.12 -20.07
CA GLY A 57 21.49 -10.34 -18.81
C GLY A 57 21.20 -9.34 -17.68
N TRP A 58 20.46 -8.25 -17.92
CA TRP A 58 20.13 -7.28 -16.85
C TRP A 58 18.77 -7.54 -16.19
N HIS A 59 17.83 -8.10 -16.93
CA HIS A 59 16.44 -8.27 -16.47
C HIS A 59 16.31 -9.10 -15.19
N ASP A 60 17.14 -10.12 -14.98
CA ASP A 60 17.15 -10.93 -13.76
C ASP A 60 17.51 -10.09 -12.52
N GLY A 61 18.50 -9.19 -12.64
CA GLY A 61 18.92 -8.31 -11.55
C GLY A 61 17.85 -7.28 -11.19
N PHE A 62 17.23 -6.66 -12.21
CA PHE A 62 16.11 -5.74 -11.99
C PHE A 62 14.91 -6.44 -11.38
N PHE A 63 14.59 -7.64 -11.84
CA PHE A 63 13.49 -8.43 -11.29
C PHE A 63 13.75 -8.85 -9.85
N ALA A 64 14.96 -9.32 -9.54
CA ALA A 64 15.36 -9.65 -8.17
C ALA A 64 15.26 -8.43 -7.24
N GLY A 65 15.72 -7.25 -7.69
CA GLY A 65 15.57 -5.99 -6.96
C GLY A 65 14.11 -5.60 -6.74
N PHE A 66 13.26 -5.76 -7.76
CA PHE A 66 11.82 -5.53 -7.66
C PHE A 66 11.16 -6.45 -6.63
N VAL A 67 11.43 -7.76 -6.69
CA VAL A 67 10.88 -8.75 -5.74
C VAL A 67 11.36 -8.46 -4.32
N ALA A 68 12.65 -8.14 -4.13
CA ALA A 68 13.18 -7.77 -2.82
C ALA A 68 12.50 -6.51 -2.26
N GLY A 69 12.31 -5.48 -3.11
CA GLY A 69 11.59 -4.27 -2.75
C GLY A 69 10.11 -4.53 -2.40
N TYR A 70 9.45 -5.39 -3.15
CA TYR A 70 8.07 -5.82 -2.89
C TYR A 70 7.94 -6.55 -1.54
N VAL A 71 8.82 -7.51 -1.24
CA VAL A 71 8.81 -8.22 0.05
C VAL A 71 9.08 -7.25 1.21
N ALA A 72 10.00 -6.30 1.03
CA ALA A 72 10.26 -5.27 2.03
C ALA A 72 9.03 -4.37 2.26
N TYR A 73 8.35 -3.96 1.18
CA TYR A 73 7.10 -3.21 1.25
C TYR A 73 6.01 -3.96 2.03
N ASP A 74 5.75 -5.23 1.67
CA ASP A 74 4.72 -6.05 2.34
C ASP A 74 5.07 -6.30 3.81
N SER A 75 6.35 -6.49 4.12
CA SER A 75 6.82 -6.64 5.49
C SER A 75 6.57 -5.36 6.30
N ILE A 76 6.95 -4.20 5.76
CA ILE A 76 6.68 -2.90 6.41
C ILE A 76 5.18 -2.71 6.61
N HIS A 77 4.38 -3.01 5.58
CA HIS A 77 2.92 -2.92 5.65
C HIS A 77 2.38 -3.76 6.80
N TYR A 78 2.74 -5.05 6.86
CA TYR A 78 2.35 -5.94 7.94
C TYR A 78 2.76 -5.40 9.32
N MET A 79 4.00 -4.91 9.44
CA MET A 79 4.54 -4.37 10.69
C MET A 79 3.78 -3.12 11.16
N THR A 80 3.37 -2.23 10.24
CA THR A 80 2.60 -1.03 10.59
C THR A 80 1.24 -1.38 11.21
N HIS A 81 0.59 -2.45 10.75
CA HIS A 81 -0.65 -2.95 11.33
C HIS A 81 -0.45 -3.67 12.66
N HIS A 82 0.51 -4.59 12.72
CA HIS A 82 0.52 -5.60 13.77
C HIS A 82 1.55 -5.39 14.87
N TRP A 83 2.55 -4.53 14.68
CA TRP A 83 3.63 -4.34 15.65
C TRP A 83 3.68 -2.93 16.23
N SER A 84 4.24 -2.82 17.43
CA SER A 84 4.56 -1.53 18.06
C SER A 84 5.92 -1.04 17.53
N LEU A 85 5.90 -0.37 16.38
CA LEU A 85 7.11 0.17 15.75
C LEU A 85 7.79 1.23 16.63
N ARG A 86 9.10 1.11 16.79
CA ARG A 86 9.95 2.01 17.60
C ARG A 86 10.77 2.95 16.70
N GLY A 87 11.42 3.92 17.32
CA GLY A 87 12.23 4.92 16.61
C GLY A 87 11.39 5.97 15.86
N ARG A 88 12.05 6.98 15.28
CA ARG A 88 11.36 8.08 14.59
C ARG A 88 10.69 7.60 13.30
N VAL A 89 11.43 6.86 12.46
CA VAL A 89 10.95 6.37 11.16
C VAL A 89 9.79 5.38 11.33
N GLY A 90 9.97 4.33 12.14
CA GLY A 90 8.93 3.31 12.31
C GLY A 90 7.62 3.88 12.88
N ARG A 91 7.70 4.77 13.88
CA ARG A 91 6.52 5.46 14.40
C ARG A 91 5.87 6.37 13.37
N PHE A 92 6.67 7.08 12.57
CA PHE A 92 6.16 7.91 11.48
C PHE A 92 5.40 7.08 10.45
N LEU A 93 6.00 6.01 9.91
CA LEU A 93 5.37 5.15 8.90
C LEU A 93 4.08 4.52 9.42
N LYS A 94 4.08 4.01 10.66
CA LYS A 94 2.87 3.51 11.29
C LYS A 94 1.80 4.60 11.38
N ALA A 95 2.11 5.75 11.98
CA ALA A 95 1.14 6.83 12.12
C ALA A 95 0.62 7.34 10.78
N TYR A 96 1.48 7.41 9.76
CA TYR A 96 1.13 7.83 8.41
C TYR A 96 0.16 6.84 7.75
N HIS A 97 0.48 5.55 7.77
CA HIS A 97 -0.38 4.49 7.23
C HIS A 97 -1.71 4.35 7.99
N MET A 98 -1.72 4.59 9.31
CA MET A 98 -2.98 4.59 10.07
C MET A 98 -3.93 5.74 9.66
N LYS A 99 -3.42 6.85 9.11
CA LYS A 99 -4.30 7.92 8.58
C LYS A 99 -5.06 7.44 7.34
N HIS A 100 -4.41 6.65 6.50
CA HIS A 100 -5.06 6.03 5.34
C HIS A 100 -6.25 5.15 5.77
N HIS A 101 -6.06 4.29 6.78
CA HIS A 101 -7.14 3.41 7.24
C HIS A 101 -8.24 4.09 8.06
N TYR A 102 -7.89 5.08 8.89
CA TYR A 102 -8.80 5.61 9.93
C TYR A 102 -9.20 7.06 9.77
N VAL A 103 -8.60 7.81 8.84
CA VAL A 103 -8.90 9.23 8.61
C VAL A 103 -9.44 9.45 7.21
N ASP A 104 -8.67 9.09 6.18
CA ASP A 104 -9.08 9.28 4.78
C ASP A 104 -8.40 8.23 3.87
N PRO A 105 -9.15 7.24 3.36
CA PRO A 105 -8.62 6.19 2.48
C PRO A 105 -8.26 6.69 1.08
N HIS A 106 -8.55 7.96 0.75
CA HIS A 106 -8.13 8.60 -0.49
C HIS A 106 -6.84 9.44 -0.34
N SER A 107 -6.13 9.30 0.79
CA SER A 107 -4.84 9.95 1.05
C SER A 107 -3.85 8.98 1.72
N ALA A 108 -2.58 9.37 1.84
CA ALA A 108 -1.50 8.56 2.44
C ALA A 108 -1.35 7.16 1.82
N PHE A 109 -1.27 7.08 0.49
CA PHE A 109 -1.07 5.80 -0.19
C PHE A 109 0.33 5.22 0.07
N GLY A 110 1.31 6.04 0.46
CA GLY A 110 2.66 5.62 0.76
C GLY A 110 2.78 4.83 2.06
N VAL A 111 3.11 3.54 1.97
CA VAL A 111 3.32 2.66 3.14
C VAL A 111 4.77 2.63 3.62
N SER A 112 5.72 2.42 2.70
CA SER A 112 7.16 2.33 3.03
C SER A 112 7.84 3.70 3.13
N ASN A 113 7.30 4.69 2.42
CA ASN A 113 7.68 6.10 2.47
C ASN A 113 6.59 6.96 1.79
N PRO A 114 6.51 8.27 2.08
CA PRO A 114 5.48 9.15 1.56
C PRO A 114 5.87 9.86 0.24
N LEU A 115 7.02 9.54 -0.38
CA LEU A 115 7.58 10.33 -1.49
C LEU A 115 6.55 10.57 -2.60
N TRP A 116 5.89 9.50 -3.04
CA TRP A 116 4.91 9.59 -4.12
C TRP A 116 3.64 10.35 -3.71
N ASP A 117 3.27 10.35 -2.42
CA ASP A 117 2.16 11.19 -1.97
C ASP A 117 2.48 12.69 -2.09
N TYR A 118 3.74 13.08 -1.88
CA TYR A 118 4.16 14.47 -2.14
C TYR A 118 4.16 14.79 -3.63
N VAL A 119 4.68 13.88 -4.46
CA VAL A 119 4.74 14.07 -5.92
C VAL A 119 3.34 14.21 -6.53
N PHE A 120 2.36 13.41 -6.05
CA PHE A 120 1.01 13.39 -6.59
C PHE A 120 -0.01 14.20 -5.77
N GLY A 121 0.41 14.87 -4.70
CA GLY A 121 -0.46 15.70 -3.86
C GLY A 121 -1.50 14.93 -3.05
N THR A 122 -1.20 13.69 -2.66
CA THR A 122 -2.08 12.78 -1.90
C THR A 122 -1.68 12.66 -0.42
N THR A 123 -0.92 13.62 0.09
CA THR A 123 -0.57 13.66 1.52
C THR A 123 -1.80 13.92 2.40
N PRO A 124 -1.89 13.32 3.61
CA PRO A 124 -2.99 13.58 4.54
C PRO A 124 -3.13 15.05 4.87
N LYS A 125 -4.38 15.53 4.88
CA LYS A 125 -4.68 16.89 5.29
C LYS A 125 -4.32 17.09 6.78
N PRO A 126 -3.87 18.30 7.16
CA PRO A 126 -3.73 18.65 8.57
C PRO A 126 -5.06 18.44 9.31
N ALA A 127 -4.98 17.97 10.56
CA ALA A 127 -6.18 17.89 11.40
C ALA A 127 -6.80 19.28 11.54
N ALA A 128 -8.12 19.37 11.40
CA ALA A 128 -8.83 20.61 11.67
C ALA A 128 -8.54 21.06 13.12
N PRO A 129 -8.30 22.35 13.37
CA PRO A 129 -8.11 22.82 14.74
C PRO A 129 -9.34 22.49 15.59
N PRO A 130 -9.17 22.22 16.90
CA PRO A 130 -10.28 21.90 17.77
C PRO A 130 -11.32 23.03 17.72
N ARG A 131 -12.57 22.67 17.44
CA ARG A 131 -13.69 23.61 17.44
C ARG A 131 -13.89 24.11 18.87
N ASN A 132 -13.70 25.40 19.12
CA ASN A 132 -13.96 26.00 20.43
C ASN A 132 -15.42 25.71 20.82
N GLN A 133 -15.61 24.86 21.83
CA GLN A 133 -16.92 24.53 22.39
C GLN A 133 -17.44 25.61 23.36
N HIS A 134 -16.71 26.72 23.51
CA HIS A 134 -17.02 27.83 24.42
C HIS A 134 -17.57 29.08 23.71
N ALA A 135 -18.00 28.96 22.45
CA ALA A 135 -18.67 30.04 21.73
C ALA A 135 -20.18 29.74 21.60
N ALA A 136 -20.90 29.81 22.71
CA ALA A 136 -22.34 30.06 22.81
C ALA A 136 -22.69 30.41 24.26
#